data_AF-A0A380FI26-F1
#
_entry.id   AF-A0A380FI26-F1
#
_cell.length_a   1.000
_cell.length_b   1.000
_cell.length_c   1.000
_cell.angle_alpha   90.00
_cell.angle_beta   90.00
_cell.angle_gamma   90.00
#
_symmetry.space_group_name_H-M   'P 1'
#
loop_
_entity.id
_entity.type
_entity.pdbx_description
1 polymer ?
#
loop_
_entity_poly.entity_id
_entity_poly.type
_entity_poly.pdbx_seq_one_letter_code
_entity_poly.pdbx_strand_id
1 'polypeptide(L)'
;MGQRFTVSKIKKVLDEIVEKSLRGAAIWDELKDRLDTNAYSLSGGQQQRVCIARTLAIEPDVILMDEPTSALDPISTLKVEELVSRVKRKIFNHHRDTQYATSSSCF
;
A
#
# COMPACT_ATOMS: atom_id res chain seq x y z
N MET A 1 -6.25 26.61 19.39
CA MET A 1 -6.01 27.10 18.01
C MET A 1 -6.29 25.97 17.03
N GLY A 2 -7.37 26.05 16.24
CA GLY A 2 -7.66 25.03 15.23
C GLY A 2 -6.82 25.27 13.97
N GLN A 3 -6.09 24.27 13.50
CA GLN A 3 -5.38 24.38 12.23
C GLN A 3 -6.37 24.42 11.08
N ARG A 4 -6.42 25.53 10.34
CA ARG A 4 -7.15 25.64 9.07
C ARG A 4 -6.29 25.01 7.97
N PHE A 5 -6.67 23.84 7.50
CA PHE A 5 -6.02 23.21 6.35
C PHE A 5 -6.48 23.88 5.05
N THR A 6 -5.53 24.39 4.27
CA THR A 6 -5.78 24.93 2.92
C THR A 6 -5.90 23.78 1.91
N VAL A 7 -6.72 23.93 0.88
CA VAL A 7 -6.90 22.93 -0.20
C VAL A 7 -5.57 22.47 -0.80
N SER A 8 -4.60 23.38 -0.97
CA SER A 8 -3.26 23.07 -1.48
C SER A 8 -2.44 22.16 -0.55
N LYS A 9 -2.59 22.31 0.77
CA LYS A 9 -1.94 21.42 1.75
C LYS A 9 -2.55 20.02 1.71
N ILE A 10 -3.87 19.92 1.60
CA ILE A 10 -4.57 18.63 1.51
C ILE A 10 -4.11 17.86 0.26
N LYS A 11 -4.03 18.54 -0.89
CA LYS A 11 -3.57 17.92 -2.13
C LYS A 11 -2.16 17.34 -2.00
N LYS A 12 -1.21 18.09 -1.43
CA LYS A 12 0.16 17.59 -1.19
C LYS A 12 0.19 16.35 -0.32
N VAL A 13 -0.58 16.33 0.76
CA VAL A 13 -0.66 15.16 1.66
C VAL A 13 -1.24 13.95 0.92
N LEU A 14 -2.27 14.14 0.09
CA LEU A 14 -2.83 13.06 -0.71
C LEU A 14 -1.82 12.53 -1.74
N ASP A 15 -1.10 13.40 -2.43
CA ASP A 15 -0.08 13.02 -3.41
C ASP A 15 1.05 12.19 -2.73
N GLU A 16 1.46 12.58 -1.52
CA GLU A 16 2.43 11.84 -0.71
C GLU A 16 1.92 10.45 -0.30
N ILE A 17 0.65 10.32 0.10
CA ILE A 17 0.03 9.03 0.45
C ILE A 17 -0.05 8.13 -0.79
N VAL A 18 -0.44 8.69 -1.94
CA VAL A 18 -0.50 7.96 -3.22
C VAL A 18 0.88 7.45 -3.62
N GLU A 19 1.91 8.30 -3.58
CA GLU A 19 3.27 7.88 -3.91
C GLU A 19 3.77 6.80 -2.94
N LYS A 20 3.61 7.01 -1.63
CA LYS A 20 4.04 6.05 -0.59
C LYS A 20 3.38 4.70 -0.76
N SER A 21 2.08 4.68 -1.05
CA SER A 21 1.32 3.43 -1.23
C SER A 21 1.69 2.69 -2.50
N LEU A 22 1.84 3.40 -3.63
CA LEU A 22 2.27 2.81 -4.91
C LEU A 22 3.71 2.29 -4.87
N ARG A 23 4.61 2.98 -4.15
CA ARG A 23 5.96 2.48 -3.87
C ARG A 23 5.92 1.24 -2.98
N GLY A 24 5.08 1.25 -1.94
CA GLY A 24 4.82 0.10 -1.07
C GLY A 24 4.34 -1.13 -1.85
N ALA A 25 3.59 -0.92 -2.94
CA ALA A 25 3.12 -1.95 -3.85
C ALA A 25 4.07 -2.29 -5.02
N ALA A 26 5.29 -1.73 -5.06
CA ALA A 26 6.25 -1.92 -6.17
C ALA A 26 5.64 -1.70 -7.56
N ILE A 27 4.83 -0.64 -7.71
CA ILE A 27 4.21 -0.29 -9.00
C ILE A 27 4.40 1.18 -9.40
N TRP A 28 5.00 1.99 -8.53
CA TRP A 28 5.26 3.41 -8.78
C TRP A 28 5.91 3.68 -10.14
N ASP A 29 7.00 2.98 -10.48
CA ASP A 29 7.73 3.22 -11.73
C ASP A 29 6.92 2.85 -12.98
N GLU A 30 5.88 2.02 -12.85
CA GLU A 30 4.98 1.63 -13.95
C GLU A 30 3.77 2.58 -14.12
N LEU A 31 3.46 3.40 -13.12
CA LEU A 31 2.23 4.21 -13.09
C LEU A 31 2.45 5.71 -12.89
N LYS A 32 3.60 6.17 -12.39
CA LYS A 32 3.88 7.58 -12.07
C LYS A 32 3.55 8.55 -13.21
N ASP A 33 3.79 8.15 -14.45
CA ASP A 33 3.59 9.00 -15.64
C ASP A 33 2.16 8.90 -16.21
N ARG A 34 1.30 8.08 -15.61
CA ARG A 34 -0.06 7.79 -16.09
C ARG A 34 -1.08 7.60 -14.97
N LEU A 35 -0.92 8.33 -13.86
CA LEU A 35 -1.83 8.26 -12.70
C LEU A 35 -3.28 8.62 -13.04
N ASP A 36 -3.49 9.47 -14.05
CA ASP A 36 -4.82 9.90 -14.52
C ASP A 36 -5.45 8.93 -15.52
N THR A 37 -4.78 7.82 -15.86
CA THR A 37 -5.33 6.83 -16.80
C THR A 37 -6.34 5.89 -16.15
N ASN A 38 -7.26 5.38 -16.96
CA ASN A 38 -8.29 4.47 -16.48
C ASN A 38 -7.68 3.16 -15.96
N ALA A 39 -7.97 2.80 -14.72
CA ALA A 39 -7.50 1.58 -14.07
C ALA A 39 -7.86 0.29 -14.82
N TYR A 40 -8.94 0.28 -15.61
CA TYR A 40 -9.32 -0.88 -16.44
C TYR A 40 -8.35 -1.16 -17.59
N SER A 41 -7.49 -0.20 -17.97
CA SER A 41 -6.45 -0.40 -18.98
C SER A 41 -5.19 -1.09 -18.45
N LEU A 42 -5.11 -1.33 -17.14
CA LEU A 42 -3.99 -2.00 -16.50
C LEU A 42 -4.06 -3.52 -16.68
N SER A 43 -2.91 -4.20 -16.72
CA SER A 43 -2.90 -5.67 -16.68
C SER A 43 -3.46 -6.20 -15.37
N GLY A 44 -3.93 -7.46 -15.32
CA GLY A 44 -4.46 -8.06 -14.09
C GLY A 44 -3.51 -7.96 -12.90
N GLY A 45 -2.20 -8.19 -13.13
CA GLY A 45 -1.18 -8.06 -12.08
C GLY A 45 -0.91 -6.60 -11.66
N GLN A 46 -1.10 -5.65 -12.57
CA GLN A 46 -1.06 -4.22 -12.22
C GLN A 46 -2.28 -3.82 -11.39
N GLN A 47 -3.48 -4.27 -11.77
CA GLN A 47 -4.72 -4.02 -11.03
C GLN A 47 -4.64 -4.58 -9.60
N GLN A 48 -4.14 -5.79 -9.42
CA GLN A 48 -3.94 -6.38 -8.09
C GLN A 48 -2.94 -5.57 -7.24
N ARG A 49 -1.79 -5.17 -7.81
CA ARG A 49 -0.82 -4.34 -7.09
C ARG A 49 -1.39 -2.96 -6.72
N VAL A 50 -2.19 -2.33 -7.58
CA VAL A 50 -2.93 -1.10 -7.24
C VAL A 50 -3.94 -1.35 -6.13
N CYS A 51 -4.64 -2.48 -6.14
CA CYS A 51 -5.56 -2.86 -5.05
C CYS A 51 -4.81 -2.98 -3.71
N ILE A 52 -3.64 -3.63 -3.71
CA ILE A 52 -2.77 -3.72 -2.53
C ILE A 52 -2.28 -2.32 -2.11
N ALA A 53 -1.88 -1.46 -3.04
CA ALA A 53 -1.48 -0.08 -2.75
C ALA A 53 -2.59 0.67 -2.01
N ARG A 54 -3.83 0.58 -2.50
CA ARG A 54 -5.00 1.20 -1.86
C ARG A 54 -5.18 0.72 -0.42
N THR A 55 -4.99 -0.58 -0.18
CA THR A 55 -5.02 -1.13 1.18
C THR A 55 -3.88 -0.60 2.04
N LEU A 56 -2.67 -0.43 1.50
CA LEU A 56 -1.52 0.12 2.24
C LEU A 56 -1.66 1.62 2.55
N ALA A 57 -2.43 2.38 1.75
CA ALA A 57 -2.61 3.82 1.92
C ALA A 57 -3.30 4.19 3.24
N ILE A 58 -4.11 3.29 3.81
CA ILE A 58 -4.81 3.49 5.08
C ILE A 58 -4.07 2.89 6.28
N GLU A 59 -2.84 2.39 6.09
CA GLU A 59 -1.98 1.82 7.14
C GLU A 59 -2.71 0.80 8.05
N PRO A 60 -3.20 -0.32 7.49
CA PRO A 60 -4.07 -1.25 8.21
C PRO A 60 -3.27 -2.12 9.18
N ASP A 61 -3.88 -2.40 10.33
CA ASP A 61 -3.37 -3.38 11.29
C ASP A 61 -3.48 -4.82 10.76
N VAL A 62 -4.57 -5.16 10.08
CA VAL A 62 -4.80 -6.52 9.58
C VAL A 62 -5.20 -6.44 8.11
N ILE A 63 -4.63 -7.32 7.29
CA ILE A 63 -5.02 -7.50 5.89
C ILE A 63 -5.44 -8.96 5.71
N LEU A 64 -6.68 -9.16 5.28
CA LEU A 64 -7.15 -10.43 4.73
C LEU A 64 -6.92 -10.41 3.22
N MET A 65 -6.23 -11.43 2.70
CA MET A 65 -6.00 -11.61 1.26
C MET A 65 -6.63 -12.93 0.86
N ASP A 66 -7.64 -12.87 -0.01
CA ASP A 66 -8.24 -14.05 -0.62
C ASP A 66 -7.71 -14.19 -2.05
N GLU A 67 -7.16 -15.35 -2.37
CA GLU A 67 -6.58 -15.71 -3.68
C GLU A 67 -5.76 -14.59 -4.39
N PRO A 68 -4.69 -14.03 -3.77
CA PRO A 68 -4.04 -12.81 -4.25
C PRO A 68 -3.31 -12.95 -5.60
N THR A 69 -3.13 -14.17 -6.13
CA THR A 69 -2.41 -14.47 -7.37
C THR A 69 -3.28 -15.17 -8.42
N SER A 70 -4.58 -15.29 -8.14
CA SER A 70 -5.55 -15.92 -9.04
C SER A 70 -5.60 -15.20 -10.40
N ALA A 71 -5.70 -15.99 -11.47
CA ALA A 71 -5.82 -15.52 -12.86
C ALA A 71 -4.65 -14.65 -13.40
N LEU A 72 -3.46 -14.73 -12.79
CA LEU A 72 -2.25 -14.06 -13.27
C LEU A 72 -1.34 -14.97 -14.10
N ASP A 73 -0.57 -14.36 -15.00
CA ASP A 73 0.56 -15.02 -15.66
C ASP A 73 1.70 -15.30 -14.66
N PRO A 74 2.59 -16.28 -14.93
CA PRO A 74 3.65 -16.67 -14.00
C PRO A 74 4.57 -15.54 -13.55
N ILE A 75 4.83 -14.55 -14.42
CA ILE A 75 5.72 -13.41 -14.10
C ILE A 75 5.01 -12.46 -13.15
N SER A 76 3.73 -12.16 -13.43
CA SER A 76 2.90 -11.33 -12.54
C SER A 76 2.68 -11.99 -11.19
N THR A 77 2.46 -13.31 -11.15
CA THR A 77 2.31 -14.08 -9.91
C THR A 77 3.51 -13.88 -9.00
N LEU A 78 4.74 -14.07 -9.52
CA LEU A 78 5.96 -13.91 -8.72
C LEU A 78 6.06 -12.50 -8.12
N LYS A 79 5.79 -11.46 -8.91
CA LYS A 79 5.82 -10.06 -8.42
C LYS A 79 4.82 -9.81 -7.30
N VAL A 80 3.62 -10.38 -7.42
CA VAL A 80 2.57 -10.22 -6.39
C VAL A 80 2.92 -11.03 -5.14
N GLU A 81 3.47 -12.24 -5.26
CA GLU A 81 3.91 -13.03 -4.11
C GLU A 81 5.03 -12.35 -3.33
N GLU A 82 6.02 -11.78 -4.00
CA GLU A 82 7.08 -10.99 -3.38
C GLU A 82 6.52 -9.78 -2.62
N LEU A 83 5.54 -9.10 -3.23
CA LEU A 83 4.85 -7.99 -2.61
C LEU A 83 4.09 -8.43 -1.35
N VAL A 84 3.28 -9.48 -1.45
CA VAL A 84 2.53 -10.05 -0.33
C VAL A 84 3.46 -10.44 0.81
N SER A 85 4.59 -11.10 0.50
CA SER A 85 5.61 -11.47 1.47
C SER A 85 6.21 -10.25 2.18
N ARG A 86 6.48 -9.17 1.43
CA ARG A 86 6.96 -7.90 2.00
C ARG A 86 5.93 -7.21 2.89
N VAL A 87 4.67 -7.14 2.45
CA VAL A 87 3.56 -6.54 3.22
C VAL A 87 3.31 -7.32 4.50
N LYS A 88 3.29 -8.65 4.43
CA LYS A 88 3.16 -9.53 5.60
C LYS A 88 4.24 -9.26 6.63
N ARG A 89 5.51 -9.16 6.23
CA ARG A 89 6.62 -8.83 7.14
C ARG A 89 6.44 -7.45 7.78
N LYS A 90 6.06 -6.44 6.99
CA LYS A 90 5.85 -5.07 7.47
C LYS A 90 4.78 -5.03 8.57
N ILE A 91 3.62 -5.63 8.31
CA ILE A 91 2.50 -5.65 9.26
C ILE A 91 2.86 -6.47 10.49
N PHE A 92 3.46 -7.64 10.31
CA PHE A 92 3.87 -8.49 11.42
C PHE A 92 4.87 -7.79 12.37
N ASN A 93 5.83 -7.02 11.82
CA ASN A 93 6.78 -6.26 12.62
C ASN A 93 6.09 -5.10 13.35
N HIS A 94 5.15 -4.40 12.70
CA HIS A 94 4.40 -3.30 13.31
C HIS A 94 3.62 -3.75 14.56
N HIS A 95 3.05 -4.96 14.53
CA HIS A 95 2.37 -5.55 15.69
C HIS A 95 3.32 -5.93 16.82
N ARG A 96 4.55 -6.36 16.52
CA ARG A 96 5.56 -6.59 17.56
C ARG A 96 5.96 -5.28 18.24
N ASP A 97 6.23 -4.24 17.46
CA ASP A 97 6.64 -2.94 17.99
C ASP A 97 5.55 -2.31 18.88
N THR A 98 4.27 -2.51 18.51
CA THR A 98 3.12 -2.05 19.31
C THR A 98 3.05 -2.77 20.66
N GLN A 99 3.31 -4.09 20.73
CA GLN A 99 3.38 -4.82 22.01
C GLN A 99 4.55 -4.38 22.90
N TYR A 100 5.71 -4.04 22.32
CA TYR A 100 6.85 -3.53 23.10
C TYR A 100 6.62 -2.10 23.59
N ALA A 101 6.01 -1.22 22.79
CA ALA A 101 5.71 0.16 23.18
C ALA A 101 4.69 0.26 24.33
N THR A 102 3.71 -0.66 24.40
CA THR A 102 2.77 -0.74 25.53
C THR A 102 3.40 -1.35 26.80
N SER A 103 4.52 -2.08 26.66
CA SER A 103 5.21 -2.69 27.80
C SER A 103 6.23 -1.76 28.46
N SER A 104 6.78 -0.78 27.72
CA SER A 104 7.77 0.18 28.23
C SER A 104 7.19 1.53 28.69
N SER A 105 5.87 1.73 28.59
CA SER A 105 5.16 2.92 29.09
C SER A 105 4.30 2.64 30.33
N CYS A 106 4.40 1.43 30.89
CA CYS A 106 3.87 1.04 32.19
C CYS A 106 5.02 0.70 33.14
N PHE A 107 5.92 1.64 33.38
CA PHE A 107 6.81 1.72 34.54
C PHE A 107 7.22 3.17 34.77
#